data_AF-A0A6S6Y2J7-F1
#
_entry.id   AF-A0A6S6Y2J7-F1
#
_cell.length_a   1.000
_cell.length_b   1.000
_cell.length_c   1.000
_cell.angle_alpha   90.00
_cell.angle_beta   90.00
_cell.angle_gamma   90.00
#
_symmetry.space_group_name_H-M   'P 1'
#
loop_
_entity.id
_entity.type
_entity.pdbx_description
1 polymer ?
#
loop_
_entity_poly.entity_id
_entity_poly.type
_entity_poly.pdbx_seq_one_letter_code
_entity_poly.pdbx_strand_id
1 'polypeptide(L)'
;MKRWLYVALLLLTATFARESLAGVCQGKFANPITDICWSCMFPITMGGTEMMSMGQEDSYNPSGMLCACSNPPIIGIKTGFWGPCVVST
;
A
#
# COMPACT_ATOMS: atom_id res chain seq x y z
N MET A 1 -10.63 34.71 -39.77
CA MET A 1 -10.50 34.65 -38.30
C MET A 1 -10.81 33.27 -37.72
N LYS A 2 -11.93 32.60 -38.08
CA LYS A 2 -12.28 31.26 -37.56
C LYS A 2 -11.26 30.14 -37.85
N ARG A 3 -10.64 30.14 -39.04
CA ARG A 3 -9.57 29.19 -39.41
C ARG A 3 -8.35 29.23 -38.49
N TRP A 4 -7.96 30.42 -38.05
CA TRP A 4 -6.83 30.61 -37.13
C TRP A 4 -7.17 30.14 -35.72
N LEU A 5 -8.44 30.26 -35.30
CA LEU A 5 -8.92 29.70 -34.04
C LEU A 5 -8.85 28.16 -34.02
N TYR A 6 -9.20 27.49 -35.12
CA TYR A 6 -9.09 26.02 -35.21
C TYR A 6 -7.64 25.55 -35.19
N VAL A 7 -6.73 26.28 -35.85
CA VAL A 7 -5.29 25.97 -35.81
C VAL A 7 -4.72 26.19 -34.41
N ALA A 8 -5.07 27.28 -33.74
CA ALA A 8 -4.67 27.53 -32.36
C ALA A 8 -5.20 26.46 -31.40
N LEU A 9 -6.44 26.02 -31.58
CA LEU A 9 -7.06 24.97 -30.78
C LEU A 9 -6.36 23.61 -30.97
N LEU A 10 -6.02 23.24 -32.21
CA LEU A 10 -5.28 22.00 -32.51
C LEU A 10 -3.87 22.03 -31.92
N LEU A 11 -3.18 23.17 -32.01
CA LEU A 11 -1.85 23.35 -31.41
C LEU A 11 -1.89 23.28 -29.89
N LEU A 12 -2.94 23.81 -29.25
CA LEU A 12 -3.16 23.67 -27.81
C LEU A 12 -3.39 22.22 -27.41
N THR A 13 -4.17 21.43 -28.16
CA THR A 13 -4.40 20.01 -27.79
C THR A 13 -3.15 19.14 -27.88
N ALA A 14 -2.20 19.47 -28.75
CA ALA A 14 -0.97 18.70 -28.93
C ALA A 14 0.03 18.84 -27.77
N THR A 15 -0.03 19.92 -26.98
CA THR A 15 0.91 20.16 -25.86
C THR A 15 0.52 19.45 -24.57
N PHE A 16 -0.70 18.92 -24.46
CA PHE A 16 -1.18 18.21 -23.27
C PHE A 16 -0.96 16.69 -23.31
N ALA A 17 -0.48 16.14 -24.44
CA ALA A 17 -0.10 14.73 -24.53
C ALA A 17 1.31 14.52 -23.94
N ARG A 18 1.45 14.67 -22.62
CA ARG A 18 2.64 14.21 -21.90
C ARG A 18 2.39 12.79 -21.41
N GLU A 19 3.18 11.84 -21.87
CA GLU A 19 3.27 10.54 -21.22
C GLU A 19 3.79 10.73 -19.80
N SER A 20 3.09 10.16 -18.81
CA SER A 20 3.61 10.08 -17.46
C SER A 20 4.82 9.16 -17.47
N LEU A 21 6.01 9.69 -17.17
CA LEU A 21 7.21 8.91 -16.83
C LEU A 21 6.99 8.22 -15.47
N ALA A 22 6.00 7.33 -15.38
CA ALA A 22 5.98 6.34 -14.33
C ALA A 22 7.07 5.34 -14.71
N GLY A 23 8.24 5.48 -14.10
CA GLY A 23 9.30 4.49 -14.25
C GLY A 23 8.73 3.11 -13.97
N VAL A 24 9.07 2.14 -14.83
CA VAL A 24 8.75 0.74 -14.55
C VAL A 24 9.40 0.41 -13.21
N CYS A 25 8.58 0.17 -12.19
CA CYS A 25 9.06 -0.26 -10.89
C CYS A 25 9.61 -1.67 -11.05
N GLN A 26 10.89 -1.80 -11.39
CA GLN A 26 11.62 -3.05 -11.23
C GLN A 26 11.69 -3.34 -9.73
N GLY A 27 10.66 -4.02 -9.21
CA GLY A 27 10.63 -4.47 -7.83
C GLY A 27 11.79 -5.42 -7.58
N LYS A 28 12.74 -4.99 -6.75
CA LYS A 28 13.71 -5.90 -6.13
C LYS A 28 12.93 -6.73 -5.10
N PHE A 29 13.21 -8.03 -5.01
CA PHE A 29 12.72 -8.83 -3.89
C PHE A 29 13.24 -8.24 -2.58
N ALA A 30 12.33 -7.88 -1.66
CA ALA A 30 12.68 -7.24 -0.40
C ALA A 30 13.53 -8.19 0.45
N ASN A 31 14.70 -7.73 0.90
CA ASN A 31 15.51 -8.48 1.85
C ASN A 31 14.90 -8.33 3.25
N PRO A 32 14.43 -9.41 3.91
CA PRO A 32 13.77 -9.31 5.21
C PRO A 32 14.67 -8.81 6.34
N ILE A 33 15.99 -8.81 6.15
CA ILE A 33 16.95 -8.37 7.18
C ILE A 33 17.16 -6.85 7.11
N THR A 34 17.32 -6.30 5.90
CA THR A 34 17.76 -4.91 5.71
C THR A 34 16.67 -3.98 5.21
N ASP A 35 15.70 -4.50 4.47
CA ASP A 35 14.73 -3.70 3.74
C ASP A 35 13.39 -3.60 4.50
N ILE A 36 13.25 -4.30 5.63
CA ILE A 36 12.06 -4.26 6.50
C ILE A 36 12.41 -3.56 7.82
N CYS A 37 11.67 -2.49 8.12
CA CYS A 37 11.68 -1.88 9.45
C CYS A 37 10.82 -2.71 10.41
N TRP A 38 11.45 -3.61 11.19
CA TRP A 38 10.76 -4.44 12.17
C TRP A 38 10.11 -3.62 13.30
N SER A 39 10.71 -2.49 13.68
CA SER A 39 10.12 -1.56 14.65
C SER A 39 8.87 -0.85 14.11
N CYS A 40 8.69 -0.81 12.80
CA CYS A 40 7.54 -0.18 12.15
C CYS A 40 6.34 -1.13 12.02
N MET A 41 6.49 -2.42 12.37
CA MET A 41 5.37 -3.38 12.36
C MET A 41 4.52 -3.33 13.63
N PHE A 42 5.01 -2.66 14.68
CA PHE A 42 4.32 -2.55 15.96
C PHE A 42 3.23 -1.48 15.94
N PRO A 43 2.12 -1.68 16.68
CA PRO A 43 1.89 -2.79 17.60
C PRO A 43 1.46 -4.09 16.89
N ILE A 44 1.91 -5.24 17.44
CA ILE A 44 1.50 -6.57 16.96
C ILE A 44 0.40 -7.08 17.90
N THR A 45 -0.76 -7.38 17.33
CA THR A 45 -1.95 -7.86 18.04
C THR A 45 -2.36 -9.26 17.57
N MET A 46 -2.90 -10.06 18.49
CA MET A 46 -3.53 -11.36 18.18
C MET A 46 -4.92 -11.42 18.80
N GLY A 47 -5.93 -11.67 17.97
CA GLY A 47 -7.34 -11.73 18.41
C GLY A 47 -7.88 -10.42 18.99
N GLY A 48 -7.26 -9.28 18.68
CA GLY A 48 -7.57 -7.97 19.25
C GLY A 48 -6.83 -7.65 20.56
N THR A 49 -6.00 -8.56 21.06
CA THR A 49 -5.15 -8.31 22.23
C THR A 49 -3.75 -7.91 21.77
N GLU A 50 -3.25 -6.81 22.32
CA GLU A 50 -1.90 -6.34 22.06
C GLU A 50 -0.87 -7.26 22.73
N MET A 51 0.10 -7.74 21.95
CA MET A 51 1.19 -8.58 22.47
C MET A 51 2.48 -7.80 22.65
N MET A 52 2.74 -6.89 21.71
CA MET A 52 3.92 -6.05 21.71
C MET A 52 3.55 -4.67 21.16
N SER A 53 3.51 -3.66 22.02
CA SER A 53 3.25 -2.27 21.62
C SER A 53 4.47 -1.57 21.03
N MET A 54 5.65 -1.79 21.64
CA MET A 54 6.85 -0.96 21.45
C MET A 54 6.58 0.57 21.52
N GLY A 55 5.51 0.99 22.23
CA GLY A 55 5.10 2.39 22.37
C GLY A 55 4.41 3.00 21.15
N GLN A 56 3.96 2.18 20.20
CA GLN A 56 3.27 2.63 18.99
C GLN A 56 1.74 2.61 19.18
N GLU A 57 1.05 3.55 18.54
CA GLU A 57 -0.41 3.59 18.60
C GLU A 57 -1.04 2.59 17.63
N ASP A 58 -2.11 1.91 18.08
CA ASP A 58 -2.88 0.97 17.27
C ASP A 58 -4.19 1.60 16.80
N SER A 59 -4.69 1.13 15.65
CA SER A 59 -6.08 1.33 15.26
C SER A 59 -6.95 0.20 15.81
N TYR A 60 -8.27 0.36 15.80
CA TYR A 60 -9.18 -0.68 16.30
C TYR A 60 -8.99 -2.02 15.57
N ASN A 61 -8.57 -3.05 16.30
CA ASN A 61 -8.42 -4.42 15.80
C ASN A 61 -9.64 -5.28 16.17
N PRO A 62 -10.15 -6.10 15.23
CA PRO A 62 -11.34 -6.92 15.47
C PRO A 62 -11.08 -7.99 16.55
N SER A 63 -12.02 -8.11 17.49
CA SER A 63 -11.92 -9.07 18.59
C SER A 63 -12.09 -10.54 18.14
N GLY A 64 -11.46 -11.44 18.89
CA GLY A 64 -11.61 -12.90 18.76
C GLY A 64 -10.43 -13.55 18.02
N MET A 65 -9.92 -14.64 18.57
CA MET A 65 -8.68 -15.29 18.11
C MET A 65 -8.81 -15.96 16.73
N LEU A 66 -9.95 -16.62 16.47
CA LEU A 66 -10.11 -17.48 15.31
C LEU A 66 -10.92 -16.78 14.21
N CYS A 67 -10.54 -17.03 12.96
CA CYS A 67 -11.33 -16.76 11.78
C CYS A 67 -11.45 -18.02 10.93
N ALA A 68 -12.52 -18.14 10.16
CA ALA A 68 -12.71 -19.26 9.25
C ALA A 68 -13.10 -18.74 7.87
N CYS A 69 -12.41 -19.24 6.84
CA CYS A 69 -12.78 -19.05 5.45
C CYS A 69 -13.45 -20.32 4.95
N SER A 70 -14.56 -20.20 4.24
CA SER A 70 -15.39 -21.36 3.87
C SER A 70 -14.92 -22.06 2.58
N ASN A 71 -14.05 -21.45 1.78
CA ASN A 71 -13.71 -21.99 0.46
C ASN A 71 -12.27 -21.61 0.01
N PRO A 72 -11.28 -22.49 0.17
CA PRO A 72 -11.31 -23.78 0.89
C PRO A 72 -11.52 -23.59 2.41
N PRO A 73 -12.01 -24.60 3.14
CA PRO A 73 -12.20 -24.53 4.59
C PRO A 73 -10.85 -24.40 5.30
N ILE A 74 -10.52 -23.18 5.73
CA ILE A 74 -9.28 -22.86 6.45
C ILE A 74 -9.65 -22.14 7.75
N ILE A 75 -9.09 -22.62 8.86
CA ILE A 75 -9.13 -21.92 10.15
C ILE A 75 -7.84 -21.12 10.28
N GLY A 76 -7.98 -19.82 10.48
CA GLY A 76 -6.89 -18.89 10.68
C GLY A 76 -6.92 -18.26 12.06
N ILE A 77 -5.81 -17.61 12.41
CA ILE A 77 -5.69 -16.76 13.60
C ILE A 77 -5.77 -15.30 13.12
N LYS A 78 -6.56 -14.49 13.81
CA LYS A 78 -6.61 -13.04 13.54
C LYS A 78 -5.36 -12.40 14.11
N THR A 79 -4.53 -11.83 13.24
CA THR A 79 -3.35 -11.06 13.60
C THR A 79 -3.45 -9.65 13.03
N GLY A 80 -3.06 -8.65 13.81
CA GLY A 80 -2.97 -7.25 13.40
C GLY A 80 -1.54 -6.77 13.55
N PHE A 81 -1.04 -6.03 12.56
CA PHE A 81 0.27 -5.38 12.57
C PHE A 81 0.31 -4.32 11.48
N TRP A 82 1.23 -3.37 11.58
CA TRP A 82 1.45 -2.39 10.53
C TRP A 82 2.30 -2.98 9.39
N GLY A 83 1.79 -2.90 8.17
CA GLY A 83 2.52 -3.40 7.00
C GLY A 83 3.69 -2.48 6.61
N PRO A 84 4.82 -3.04 6.12
CA PRO A 84 5.89 -2.22 5.57
C PRO A 84 5.42 -1.51 4.29
N CYS A 85 5.60 -0.19 4.21
CA CYS A 85 5.40 0.59 2.98
C CYS A 85 6.71 0.62 2.19
N VAL A 86 6.71 0.06 0.98
CA VAL A 86 7.85 0.23 0.05
C VAL A 86 7.60 1.52 -0.72
N VAL A 87 8.32 2.58 -0.37
CA VAL A 87 8.32 3.83 -1.12
C VAL A 87 9.40 3.76 -2.20
N SER A 88 8.99 3.47 -3.43
CA SER A 88 9.85 3.56 -4.61
C SER A 88 9.99 5.04 -5.00
N THR A 89 10.91 5.76 -4.35
CA THR A 89 11.35 7.08 -4.81
C THR A 89 12.21 6.98 -6.07
#